data_AF-A0A0B4DZ25-F1
#
_entry.id   AF-A0A0B4DZ25-F1
#
_cell.length_a   1.000
_cell.length_b   1.000
_cell.length_c   1.000
_cell.angle_alpha   90.00
_cell.angle_beta   90.00
_cell.angle_gamma   90.00
#
_symmetry.space_group_name_H-M   'P 1'
#
loop_
_entity.id
_entity.type
_entity.pdbx_description
1 polymer ?
#
loop_
_entity_poly.entity_id
_entity_poly.type
_entity_poly.pdbx_seq_one_letter_code
_entity_poly.pdbx_strand_id
1 'polypeptide(L)'
;MRKFLAAALIALLPATALAQDSVFSSYEAYERFVDTVIKQRDFKQLITRLGGRDEYTPEQLQSAQQQLAAIYPHGFTGGSVAARKELMNGFKKEVRIYWNEDVLNYCYYYAFIHDRGDSIVVLKFDLNTNSDVVFGKL
;
A
#
# COMPACT_ATOMS: atom_id res chain seq x y z
N MET A 1 25.71 -31.34 -47.74
CA MET A 1 24.58 -31.45 -46.77
C MET A 1 25.13 -31.85 -45.40
N ARG A 2 25.09 -30.95 -44.40
CA ARG A 2 25.24 -31.17 -42.93
C ARG A 2 25.55 -29.80 -42.29
N LYS A 3 24.54 -28.99 -41.99
CA LYS A 3 23.89 -28.83 -40.67
C LYS A 3 24.89 -28.61 -39.53
N PHE A 4 25.03 -27.37 -39.06
CA PHE A 4 25.18 -27.04 -37.64
C PHE A 4 24.63 -25.62 -37.40
N LEU A 5 23.33 -25.54 -37.09
CA LEU A 5 22.73 -24.37 -36.43
C LEU A 5 22.91 -24.60 -34.93
N ALA A 6 23.80 -23.84 -34.29
CA ALA A 6 23.87 -23.79 -32.83
C ALA A 6 22.78 -22.83 -32.34
N ALA A 7 21.71 -23.38 -31.78
CA ALA A 7 20.66 -22.60 -31.13
C ALA A 7 21.14 -22.18 -29.74
N ALA A 8 21.38 -20.88 -29.55
CA ALA A 8 21.60 -20.28 -28.24
C ALA A 8 20.25 -20.15 -27.51
N LEU A 9 19.98 -21.08 -26.60
CA LEU A 9 18.82 -21.04 -25.71
C LEU A 9 19.17 -20.12 -24.53
N ILE A 10 18.81 -18.83 -24.62
CA ILE A 10 18.91 -17.89 -23.50
C ILE A 10 17.83 -18.29 -22.49
N ALA A 11 18.26 -18.87 -21.37
CA ALA A 11 17.40 -19.19 -20.24
C ALA A 11 16.87 -17.90 -19.60
N LEU A 12 15.62 -17.56 -19.89
CA LEU A 12 14.84 -16.60 -19.11
C LEU A 12 14.54 -17.22 -17.75
N LEU A 13 15.46 -17.07 -16.79
CA LEU A 13 15.13 -17.33 -15.40
C LEU A 13 14.18 -16.22 -14.93
N PRO A 14 13.01 -16.57 -14.33
CA PRO A 14 12.15 -15.57 -13.72
C PRO A 14 12.92 -14.98 -12.55
N ALA A 15 13.28 -13.70 -12.65
CA ALA A 15 13.80 -12.95 -11.52
C ALA A 15 12.68 -12.89 -10.48
N THR A 16 12.75 -13.74 -9.46
CA THR A 16 11.93 -13.61 -8.27
C THR A 16 12.43 -12.39 -7.52
N ALA A 17 11.92 -11.21 -7.87
CA ALA A 17 12.10 -10.01 -7.08
C ALA A 17 11.61 -10.32 -5.67
N LEU A 18 12.52 -10.41 -4.71
CA LEU A 18 12.17 -10.48 -3.31
C LEU A 18 11.37 -9.22 -3.00
N ALA A 19 10.08 -9.37 -2.71
CA ALA A 19 9.23 -8.26 -2.34
C ALA A 19 9.78 -7.65 -1.04
N GLN A 20 10.52 -6.56 -1.16
CA GLN A 20 11.05 -5.84 -0.04
C GLN A 20 9.91 -5.08 0.65
N ASP A 21 9.77 -5.26 1.96
CA ASP A 21 8.75 -4.61 2.77
C ASP A 21 8.71 -3.09 2.52
N SER A 22 7.50 -2.55 2.41
CA SER A 22 7.21 -1.15 2.12
C SER A 22 7.80 -0.55 0.83
N VAL A 23 8.49 -1.33 -0.01
CA VAL A 23 9.04 -0.89 -1.32
C VAL A 23 8.20 -1.42 -2.48
N PHE A 24 7.82 -0.54 -3.39
CA PHE A 24 7.03 -0.85 -4.59
C PHE A 24 7.80 -0.43 -5.84
N SER A 25 7.61 -1.16 -6.93
CA SER A 25 8.27 -0.89 -8.22
C SER A 25 7.79 0.39 -8.91
N SER A 26 6.63 0.92 -8.51
CA SER A 26 6.10 2.16 -9.05
C SER A 26 5.02 2.74 -8.12
N TYR A 27 4.66 3.99 -8.36
CA TYR A 27 3.50 4.61 -7.70
C TYR A 27 2.20 3.87 -7.98
N GLU A 28 2.00 3.39 -9.21
CA GLU A 28 0.82 2.61 -9.58
C GLU A 28 0.75 1.28 -8.83
N ALA A 29 1.89 0.59 -8.63
CA ALA A 29 1.92 -0.63 -7.85
C ALA A 29 1.58 -0.40 -6.37
N TYR A 30 2.10 0.69 -5.79
CA TYR A 30 1.76 1.15 -4.44
C TYR A 30 0.28 1.50 -4.32
N GLU A 31 -0.22 2.31 -5.26
CA GLU A 31 -1.59 2.83 -5.28
C GLU A 31 -2.61 1.70 -5.37
N ARG A 32 -2.41 0.77 -6.31
CA ARG A 32 -3.24 -0.43 -6.47
C ARG A 32 -3.24 -1.30 -5.22
N PHE A 33 -2.07 -1.48 -4.59
CA PHE A 33 -1.96 -2.27 -3.37
C PHE A 33 -2.81 -1.65 -2.24
N VAL A 34 -2.58 -0.38 -1.92
CA VAL A 34 -3.29 0.31 -0.84
C VAL A 34 -4.79 0.36 -1.10
N ASP A 35 -5.19 0.68 -2.34
CA ASP A 35 -6.60 0.73 -2.73
C ASP A 35 -7.30 -0.62 -2.54
N THR A 36 -6.67 -1.70 -3.01
CA THR A 36 -7.23 -3.05 -2.90
C THR A 36 -7.40 -3.47 -1.45
N VAL A 37 -6.34 -3.39 -0.65
CA VAL A 37 -6.37 -3.94 0.72
C VAL A 37 -7.26 -3.14 1.66
N ILE A 38 -7.35 -1.81 1.49
CA ILE A 38 -8.26 -0.99 2.30
C ILE A 38 -9.71 -1.27 1.91
N LYS A 39 -10.05 -1.28 0.61
CA LYS A 39 -11.42 -1.58 0.15
C LYS A 39 -11.90 -2.96 0.60
N GLN A 40 -11.01 -3.95 0.56
CA GLN A 40 -11.28 -5.32 1.02
C GLN A 40 -11.19 -5.49 2.54
N ARG A 41 -10.74 -4.46 3.27
CA ARG A 41 -10.51 -4.49 4.73
C ARG A 41 -9.51 -5.57 5.17
N ASP A 42 -8.53 -5.88 4.32
CA ASP A 42 -7.38 -6.71 4.69
C ASP A 42 -6.31 -5.84 5.37
N PHE A 43 -6.64 -5.35 6.57
CA PHE A 43 -5.75 -4.47 7.33
C PHE A 43 -4.53 -5.24 7.84
N LYS A 44 -4.64 -6.56 8.05
CA LYS A 44 -3.49 -7.41 8.31
C LYS A 44 -2.47 -7.32 7.18
N GLN A 45 -2.90 -7.49 5.92
CA GLN A 45 -2.00 -7.36 4.77
C GLN A 45 -1.44 -5.94 4.64
N LEU A 46 -2.27 -4.90 4.89
CA LEU A 46 -1.82 -3.51 4.91
C LEU A 46 -0.68 -3.30 5.93
N ILE A 47 -0.87 -3.72 7.19
CA ILE A 47 0.11 -3.56 8.27
C ILE A 47 1.37 -4.36 7.96
N THR A 48 1.24 -5.64 7.60
CA THR A 48 2.42 -6.48 7.30
C THR A 48 3.21 -5.96 6.12
N ARG A 49 2.56 -5.42 5.07
CA ARG A 49 3.25 -4.94 3.88
C ARG A 49 3.89 -3.56 4.05
N LEU A 50 3.29 -2.68 4.86
CA LEU A 50 3.69 -1.26 5.00
C LEU A 50 4.41 -0.93 6.31
N GLY A 51 4.17 -1.68 7.39
CA GLY A 51 4.88 -1.53 8.67
C GLY A 51 6.19 -2.31 8.74
N GLY A 52 6.40 -3.24 7.81
CA GLY A 52 7.48 -4.22 7.92
C GLY A 52 7.06 -5.39 8.81
N ARG A 53 7.49 -6.59 8.43
CA ARG A 53 7.00 -7.85 9.00
C ARG A 53 7.29 -8.04 10.51
N ASP A 54 8.16 -7.21 11.08
CA ASP A 54 8.67 -7.36 12.45
C ASP A 54 8.06 -6.37 13.47
N GLU A 55 7.20 -5.44 13.05
CA GLU A 55 6.61 -4.45 13.97
C GLU A 55 5.53 -5.04 14.88
N TYR A 56 4.90 -6.15 14.48
CA TYR A 56 3.75 -6.72 15.18
C TYR A 56 3.84 -8.24 15.29
N THR A 57 3.54 -8.78 16.46
CA THR A 57 3.33 -10.23 16.62
C THR A 57 2.04 -10.66 15.89
N PRO A 58 1.89 -11.95 15.54
CA PRO A 58 0.66 -12.46 14.93
C PRO A 58 -0.61 -12.13 15.73
N GLU A 59 -0.52 -12.15 17.05
CA GLU A 59 -1.63 -11.84 17.96
C GLU A 59 -1.98 -10.35 17.91
N GLN A 60 -0.98 -9.47 17.87
CA GLN A 60 -1.18 -8.03 17.74
C GLN A 60 -1.81 -7.67 16.39
N LEU A 61 -1.34 -8.32 15.30
CA LEU A 61 -1.95 -8.15 13.96
C LEU A 61 -3.42 -8.59 13.96
N GLN A 62 -3.72 -9.74 14.57
CA GLN A 62 -5.09 -10.24 14.65
C GLN A 62 -6.00 -9.30 15.46
N SER A 63 -5.51 -8.79 16.59
CA SER A 63 -6.23 -7.82 17.42
C SER A 63 -6.49 -6.51 16.65
N ALA A 64 -5.48 -5.98 15.95
CA ALA A 64 -5.60 -4.78 15.13
C ALA A 64 -6.62 -4.97 13.99
N GLN A 65 -6.59 -6.12 13.30
CA GLN A 65 -7.56 -6.47 12.26
C GLN A 65 -8.99 -6.48 12.83
N GLN A 66 -9.21 -7.09 13.99
CA GLN A 66 -10.54 -7.17 14.60
C GLN A 66 -11.05 -5.79 15.03
N GLN A 67 -10.20 -4.96 15.63
CA GLN A 67 -10.56 -3.59 16.02
C GLN A 67 -10.94 -2.74 14.80
N LEU A 68 -10.12 -2.77 13.74
CA LEU A 68 -10.40 -2.03 12.51
C LEU A 68 -11.64 -2.57 11.78
N ALA A 69 -11.85 -3.89 11.77
CA ALA A 69 -13.04 -4.49 11.19
C ALA A 69 -14.33 -4.13 11.95
N ALA A 70 -14.26 -3.95 13.27
CA ALA A 70 -15.38 -3.48 14.07
C ALA A 70 -15.69 -2.00 13.83
N ILE A 71 -14.65 -1.18 13.66
CA ILE A 71 -14.78 0.25 13.33
C ILE A 71 -15.37 0.45 11.93
N TYR A 72 -14.92 -0.35 10.97
CA TYR A 72 -15.37 -0.31 9.57
C TYR A 72 -16.18 -1.57 9.24
N PRO A 73 -17.49 -1.64 9.53
CA PRO A 73 -18.27 -2.88 9.41
C PRO A 73 -18.50 -3.34 7.96
N HIS A 74 -18.38 -2.43 6.98
CA HIS A 74 -18.55 -2.69 5.56
C HIS A 74 -17.28 -2.31 4.79
N GLY A 75 -17.03 -2.99 3.67
CA GLY A 75 -15.96 -2.61 2.74
C GLY A 75 -16.21 -1.24 2.12
N PHE A 76 -15.23 -0.73 1.38
CA PHE A 76 -15.34 0.56 0.69
C PHE A 76 -15.55 0.34 -0.81
N THR A 77 -16.47 1.08 -1.41
CA THR A 77 -16.77 1.00 -2.85
C THR A 77 -15.99 2.05 -3.64
N GLY A 78 -15.70 3.19 -3.00
CA GLY A 78 -14.93 4.29 -3.57
C GLY A 78 -13.64 4.59 -2.82
N GLY A 79 -12.72 5.26 -3.49
CA GLY A 79 -11.44 5.69 -2.94
C GLY A 79 -10.77 6.70 -3.85
N SER A 80 -10.15 7.73 -3.29
CA SER A 80 -9.39 8.73 -4.06
C SER A 80 -8.32 9.41 -3.23
N VAL A 81 -7.29 9.93 -3.91
CA VAL A 81 -6.31 10.86 -3.30
C VAL A 81 -7.02 12.20 -3.09
N ALA A 82 -7.16 12.61 -1.84
CA ALA A 82 -7.80 13.87 -1.48
C ALA A 82 -6.80 15.03 -1.39
N ALA A 83 -5.56 14.73 -0.98
CA ALA A 83 -4.51 15.72 -0.93
C ALA A 83 -3.13 15.08 -1.10
N ARG A 84 -2.22 15.83 -1.71
CA ARG A 84 -0.80 15.48 -1.78
C ARG A 84 0.05 16.74 -1.57
N LYS A 85 1.09 16.61 -0.77
CA LYS A 85 2.10 17.65 -0.52
C LYS A 85 3.47 17.11 -0.91
N GLU A 86 4.00 17.68 -1.99
CA GLU A 86 5.37 17.43 -2.42
C GLU A 86 6.35 18.10 -1.45
N LEU A 87 7.42 17.40 -1.08
CA LEU A 87 8.56 17.90 -0.33
C LEU A 87 9.82 17.80 -1.20
N MET A 88 10.96 18.28 -0.69
CA MET A 88 12.23 18.18 -1.41
C MET A 88 12.67 16.72 -1.57
N ASN A 89 13.49 16.45 -2.59
CA ASN A 89 14.16 15.16 -2.79
C ASN A 89 13.21 13.95 -2.94
N GLY A 90 12.07 14.12 -3.60
CA GLY A 90 11.14 13.02 -3.90
C GLY A 90 10.29 12.56 -2.72
N PHE A 91 10.39 13.21 -1.56
CA PHE A 91 9.52 12.94 -0.42
C PHE A 91 8.14 13.55 -0.62
N LYS A 92 7.08 12.82 -0.27
CA LYS A 92 5.68 13.27 -0.45
C LYS A 92 4.83 12.84 0.73
N LYS A 93 3.89 13.70 1.12
CA LYS A 93 2.80 13.32 2.03
C LYS A 93 1.52 13.19 1.22
N GLU A 94 0.79 12.12 1.46
CA GLU A 94 -0.44 11.80 0.72
C GLU A 94 -1.57 11.47 1.68
N VAL A 95 -2.75 12.00 1.39
CA VAL A 95 -4.00 11.67 2.06
C VAL A 95 -4.95 11.06 1.04
N ARG A 96 -5.49 9.89 1.37
CA ARG A 96 -6.55 9.23 0.62
C ARG A 96 -7.80 9.12 1.48
N ILE A 97 -8.95 9.21 0.84
CA ILE A 97 -10.26 8.99 1.46
C ILE A 97 -10.91 7.81 0.78
N TYR A 98 -11.40 6.88 1.58
CA TYR A 98 -12.20 5.73 1.16
C TYR A 98 -13.61 5.87 1.70
N TRP A 99 -14.60 5.53 0.89
CA TRP A 99 -16.01 5.64 1.26
C TRP A 99 -16.81 4.45 0.75
N ASN A 100 -17.96 4.22 1.37
CA ASN A 100 -18.97 3.32 0.86
C ASN A 100 -20.15 4.15 0.33
N GLU A 101 -20.63 3.83 -0.87
CA GLU A 101 -21.72 4.57 -1.53
C GLU A 101 -23.10 4.18 -0.97
N ASP A 102 -23.23 2.98 -0.40
CA ASP A 102 -24.48 2.43 0.15
C ASP A 102 -24.67 2.77 1.63
N VAL A 103 -23.59 2.98 2.38
CA VAL A 103 -23.61 3.31 3.82
C VAL A 103 -22.66 4.45 4.16
N LEU A 104 -23.08 5.34 5.06
CA LEU A 104 -22.27 6.47 5.50
C LEU A 104 -21.06 6.00 6.34
N ASN A 105 -19.96 5.70 5.67
CA ASN A 105 -18.71 5.24 6.28
C ASN A 105 -17.52 5.82 5.51
N TYR A 106 -16.59 6.46 6.23
CA TYR A 106 -15.37 7.04 5.68
C TYR A 106 -14.15 6.53 6.41
N CYS A 107 -13.09 6.29 5.64
CA CYS A 107 -11.78 5.95 6.15
C CYS A 107 -10.73 6.87 5.55
N TYR A 108 -9.88 7.43 6.41
CA TYR A 108 -8.84 8.38 6.04
C TYR A 108 -7.49 7.68 6.16
N TYR A 109 -6.76 7.62 5.06
CA TYR A 109 -5.44 7.03 4.99
C TYR A 109 -4.40 8.12 4.75
N TYR A 110 -3.35 8.12 5.56
CA TYR A 110 -2.17 8.95 5.39
C TYR A 110 -0.99 8.09 4.97
N ALA A 111 -0.14 8.61 4.08
CA ALA A 111 1.19 8.06 3.84
C ALA A 111 2.25 9.14 3.75
N PHE A 112 3.42 8.84 4.32
CA PHE A 112 4.66 9.52 4.01
C PHE A 112 5.48 8.61 3.12
N ILE A 113 5.74 9.04 1.88
CA ILE A 113 6.40 8.24 0.85
C ILE A 113 7.66 8.93 0.35
N HIS A 114 8.62 8.13 -0.12
CA HIS A 114 9.80 8.58 -0.85
C HIS A 114 9.78 7.96 -2.24
N ASP A 115 9.67 8.82 -3.25
CA ASP A 115 9.80 8.49 -4.65
C ASP A 115 11.26 8.60 -5.07
N ARG A 116 11.86 7.44 -5.38
CA ARG A 116 13.28 7.32 -5.77
C ARG A 116 13.46 7.34 -7.29
N GLY A 117 12.38 7.55 -8.05
CA GLY A 117 12.36 7.54 -9.51
C GLY A 117 12.10 6.16 -10.11
N ASP A 118 12.72 5.11 -9.56
CA ASP A 118 12.52 3.71 -9.98
C ASP A 118 11.65 2.89 -9.01
N SER A 119 11.32 3.47 -7.86
CA SER A 119 10.65 2.80 -6.76
C SER A 119 9.97 3.78 -5.83
N ILE A 120 8.95 3.30 -5.12
CA ILE A 120 8.24 4.01 -4.07
C ILE A 120 8.52 3.30 -2.76
N VAL A 121 8.94 4.06 -1.76
CA VAL A 121 9.09 3.54 -0.40
C VAL A 121 8.07 4.22 0.51
N VAL A 122 7.26 3.41 1.19
CA VAL A 122 6.35 3.88 2.24
C VAL A 122 7.13 3.94 3.54
N LEU A 123 7.33 5.15 4.06
CA LEU A 123 8.10 5.41 5.27
C LEU A 123 7.23 5.37 6.52
N LYS A 124 5.97 5.78 6.36
CA LYS A 124 4.94 5.77 7.41
C LYS A 124 3.58 5.74 6.76
N PHE A 125 2.63 5.06 7.39
CA PHE A 125 1.24 5.20 7.09
C PHE A 125 0.42 5.35 8.37
N ASP A 126 -0.80 5.86 8.24
CA ASP A 126 -1.80 5.84 9.30
C ASP A 126 -3.18 5.65 8.68
N LEU A 127 -4.09 5.04 9.43
CA LEU A 127 -5.49 4.86 9.04
C LEU A 127 -6.39 5.31 10.19
N ASN A 128 -7.37 6.16 9.91
CA ASN A 128 -8.18 6.81 10.94
C ASN A 128 -9.61 7.07 10.49
N THR A 129 -10.54 7.12 11.45
CA THR A 129 -11.94 7.53 11.22
C THR A 129 -12.14 9.03 11.33
N ASN A 130 -11.23 9.74 11.99
CA ASN A 130 -11.26 11.18 12.14
C ASN A 130 -10.37 11.83 11.07
N SER A 131 -10.99 12.64 10.21
CA SER A 131 -10.30 13.40 9.17
C SER A 131 -9.22 14.33 9.72
N ASP A 132 -9.47 14.98 10.85
CA ASP A 132 -8.57 16.01 11.41
C ASP A 132 -7.21 15.43 11.77
N VAL A 133 -7.19 14.17 12.24
CA VAL A 133 -5.95 13.44 12.57
C VAL A 133 -5.08 13.22 11.33
N VAL A 134 -5.72 13.00 10.17
CA VAL A 134 -5.02 12.71 8.92
C VAL A 134 -4.65 14.00 8.19
N PHE A 135 -5.58 14.94 8.07
CA PHE A 135 -5.32 16.23 7.42
C PHE A 135 -4.34 17.11 8.19
N GLY A 136 -4.31 17.02 9.53
CA GLY A 136 -3.31 17.71 10.36
C GLY A 136 -1.86 17.26 10.12
N LYS A 137 -1.64 16.18 9.36
CA LYS A 137 -0.29 15.67 9.06
C LYS A 137 0.33 16.24 7.79
N LEU A 138 -0.41 16.98 6.96
CA LEU A 138 0.08 17.57 5.70
C LEU A 138 1.05 18.74 5.93
#